data_AF-A0A7D4AWB0-F1
#
_entry.id   AF-A0A7D4AWB0-F1
#
_cell.length_a   1.000
_cell.length_b   1.000
_cell.length_c   1.000
_cell.angle_alpha   90.00
_cell.angle_beta   90.00
_cell.angle_gamma   90.00
#
_symmetry.space_group_name_H-M   'P 1'
#
loop_
_entity.id
_entity.type
_entity.pdbx_description
1 polymer ?
#
loop_
_entity_poly.entity_id
_entity_poly.type
_entity_poly.pdbx_seq_one_letter_code
_entity_poly.pdbx_strand_id
1 'polypeptide(L)' 'MAQHTARRLKVAQHFRSLHPRLSTTSKLTLAGDWLAAAGFLPGAFAVVEVQAGRLIITTAPVH' A
#
# COMPACT_ATOMS: atom_id res chain seq x y z
N MET A 1 15.44 -56.41 27.50
CA MET A 1 14.23 -55.60 27.23
C MET A 1 14.63 -54.14 27.30
N ALA A 2 14.50 -53.38 26.22
CA ALA A 2 14.99 -52.00 26.15
C ALA A 2 13.89 -50.99 26.52
N GLN A 3 14.13 -50.14 27.51
CA GLN A 3 13.24 -49.06 27.92
C GLN A 3 13.28 -47.92 26.90
N HIS A 4 12.17 -47.71 26.18
CA HIS A 4 11.99 -46.51 25.37
C HIS A 4 11.60 -45.34 26.29
N THR A 5 12.53 -44.41 26.53
CA THR A 5 12.21 -43.12 27.14
C THR A 5 11.57 -42.21 26.08
N ALA A 6 10.31 -41.86 26.30
CA ALA A 6 9.59 -40.94 25.42
C ALA A 6 10.32 -39.60 25.34
N ARG A 7 10.85 -39.26 24.16
CA ARG A 7 11.49 -37.96 23.91
C ARG A 7 10.41 -36.89 23.76
N ARG A 8 10.31 -36.00 24.74
CA ARG A 8 9.37 -34.87 24.70
C ARG A 8 9.92 -33.81 23.72
N LEU A 9 9.26 -33.63 22.59
CA LEU A 9 9.56 -32.53 21.65
C LEU A 9 9.15 -31.20 22.29
N LYS A 10 10.12 -30.30 22.48
CA LYS A 10 9.88 -28.95 22.99
C LYS A 10 9.43 -28.07 21.83
N VAL A 11 8.13 -28.00 21.61
CA VAL A 11 7.55 -27.12 20.59
C VAL A 11 7.65 -25.69 21.10
N ALA A 12 8.58 -24.91 20.55
CA ALA A 12 8.66 -23.48 20.83
C ALA A 12 7.41 -22.79 20.26
N GLN A 13 6.56 -22.25 21.13
CA GLN A 13 5.47 -21.37 20.71
C GLN A 13 6.03 -19.99 20.32
N HIS A 14 5.22 -19.24 19.58
CA HIS A 14 5.38 -17.85 19.18
C HIS A 14 5.93 -17.62 17.77
N PHE A 15 5.22 -18.14 16.77
CA PHE A 15 4.94 -17.28 15.63
C PHE A 15 4.12 -16.10 16.15
N ARG A 16 4.74 -14.95 16.36
CA ARG A 16 3.99 -13.70 16.58
C ARG A 16 3.11 -13.52 15.35
N SER A 17 1.80 -13.40 15.58
CA SER A 17 0.89 -12.91 14.54
C SER A 17 1.44 -11.56 14.06
N LEU A 18 1.93 -11.54 12.81
CA LEU A 18 2.25 -10.31 12.13
C LEU A 18 0.93 -9.56 12.01
N HIS A 19 0.75 -8.53 12.82
CA HIS A 19 -0.35 -7.60 12.61
C HIS A 19 -0.01 -6.83 11.33
N PRO A 20 -0.72 -7.03 10.20
CA PRO A 20 -0.52 -6.21 9.03
C PRO A 20 -0.89 -4.79 9.41
N ARG A 21 0.13 -3.95 9.65
CA ARG A 21 -0.08 -2.51 9.74
C ARG A 21 -0.48 -2.07 8.34
N LEU A 22 -1.59 -1.35 8.23
CA LEU A 22 -1.98 -0.59 7.04
C LEU A 22 -0.95 0.53 6.83
N SER A 23 0.25 0.17 6.39
CA SER A 23 1.19 1.10 5.77
C SER A 23 0.68 1.32 4.35
N THR A 24 -0.39 2.09 4.22
CA THR A 24 -0.88 2.58 2.94
C THR A 24 0.21 3.44 2.30
N THR A 25 0.68 3.29 1.07
CA THR A 25 0.76 2.23 0.04
C THR A 25 1.14 3.05 -1.20
N SER A 26 2.20 2.70 -1.93
CA SER A 26 2.51 3.20 -3.30
C SER A 26 2.23 4.71 -3.59
N LYS A 27 3.28 5.54 -3.51
CA LYS A 27 3.20 6.97 -3.89
C LYS A 27 3.46 7.15 -5.40
N LEU A 28 2.55 7.79 -6.12
CA LEU A 28 2.77 8.31 -7.48
C LEU A 28 3.08 9.81 -7.39
N THR A 29 4.23 10.23 -7.91
CA THR A 29 4.60 11.65 -8.02
C THR A 29 4.55 12.05 -9.48
N LEU A 30 3.75 13.06 -9.81
CA LEU A 30 3.73 13.70 -11.13
C LEU A 30 4.52 15.00 -11.04
N ALA A 31 5.39 15.27 -12.02
CA ALA A 31 6.21 16.48 -12.05
C ALA A 31 6.42 16.95 -13.49
N GLY A 32 6.66 18.26 -13.64
CA GLY A 32 6.97 18.92 -14.90
C GLY A 32 5.96 19.99 -15.30
N ASP A 33 6.41 20.91 -16.14
CA ASP A 33 5.65 22.12 -16.53
C ASP A 33 4.37 21.78 -17.32
N TRP A 34 4.33 20.60 -17.94
CA TRP A 34 3.16 20.09 -18.65
C TRP A 34 1.92 19.96 -17.74
N LEU A 35 2.10 19.79 -16.43
CA LEU A 35 0.98 19.76 -15.47
C LEU A 35 0.30 21.13 -15.38
N ALA A 36 1.08 22.21 -15.31
CA ALA A 36 0.55 23.56 -15.30
C ALA A 36 -0.14 23.88 -16.63
N ALA A 37 0.45 23.47 -17.77
CA ALA A 37 -0.17 23.59 -19.08
C ALA A 37 -1.48 22.80 -19.21
N ALA A 38 -1.61 21.67 -18.50
CA ALA A 38 -2.83 20.88 -18.39
C ALA A 38 -3.82 21.40 -17.33
N GLY A 39 -3.53 22.54 -16.69
CA GLY A 39 -4.41 23.19 -15.71
C GLY A 39 -4.26 22.70 -14.27
N PHE A 40 -3.29 21.85 -13.95
CA PHE A 40 -3.01 21.45 -12.58
C PHE A 40 -2.22 22.56 -11.87
N LEU A 41 -2.86 23.19 -10.89
CA LEU A 41 -2.26 24.26 -10.10
C LEU A 41 -1.72 23.72 -8.76
N PRO A 42 -0.57 24.24 -8.28
CA PRO A 42 -0.09 23.92 -6.93
C PRO A 42 -1.16 24.25 -5.87
N GLY A 43 -1.41 23.29 -4.97
CA GLY A 43 -2.41 23.44 -3.90
C GLY A 43 -3.85 23.21 -4.34
N ALA A 44 -4.13 23.02 -5.63
CA ALA A 44 -5.45 22.59 -6.09
C ALA A 44 -5.64 21.08 -5.88
N PHE A 45 -6.90 20.68 -5.71
CA PHE A 45 -7.26 19.28 -5.69
C PHE A 45 -7.25 18.69 -7.12
N ALA A 46 -6.85 17.43 -7.22
CA ALA A 46 -7.01 16.63 -8.44
C ALA A 46 -8.04 15.53 -8.16
N VAL A 47 -8.81 15.18 -9.18
CA VAL A 47 -9.73 14.05 -9.15
C VAL A 47 -9.00 12.84 -9.73
N VAL A 48 -9.06 11.71 -9.04
CA VAL A 48 -8.47 10.45 -9.49
C VAL A 48 -9.59 9.42 -9.66
N GLU A 49 -9.74 8.92 -10.88
CA GLU A 49 -10.68 7.85 -11.21
C GLU A 49 -9.91 6.55 -11.47
N VAL A 50 -10.32 5.47 -10.80
CA VAL A 50 -9.75 4.13 -10.96
C VAL A 50 -10.64 3.32 -11.88
N GLN A 51 -10.10 2.92 -13.03
CA GLN A 51 -10.78 2.04 -13.98
C GLN A 51 -9.96 0.77 -14.20
N ALA A 52 -10.57 -0.26 -14.79
CA ALA A 52 -9.86 -1.52 -15.09
C ALA A 52 -8.64 -1.24 -15.99
N GLY A 53 -7.44 -1.48 -15.46
CA GLY A 53 -6.18 -1.31 -16.18
C GLY A 53 -5.69 0.13 -16.36
N ARG A 54 -6.37 1.15 -15.79
CA ARG A 54 -5.91 2.55 -15.92
C ARG A 54 -6.34 3.46 -14.76
N LEU A 55 -5.55 4.51 -14.53
CA LEU A 55 -5.86 5.63 -13.65
C LEU A 55 -6.05 6.88 -14.51
N ILE A 56 -7.15 7.60 -14.29
CA ILE A 56 -7.41 8.88 -14.94
C ILE A 56 -7.29 9.96 -13.88
N ILE A 57 -6.48 10.98 -14.16
CA ILE A 57 -6.21 12.09 -13.24
C ILE A 57 -6.65 13.36 -13.95
N THR A 58 -7.59 14.09 -13.36
CA THR A 58 -8.13 15.35 -13.90
C THR A 58 -8.04 16.46 -12.86
N THR A 59 -8.06 17.70 -13.33
CA THR A 59 -8.12 18.88 -12.47
C THR A 59 -9.48 18.94 -11.77
N ALA A 60 -9.52 19.18 -10.46
CA ALA A 60 -10.79 19.46 -9.81
C ALA A 60 -11.29 20.86 -10.20
N PRO A 61 -12.59 21.03 -10.52
CA PRO A 61 -13.15 22.36 -10.73
C PRO A 61 -13.01 23.20 -9.46
N VAL A 62 -12.49 24.42 -9.61
CA VAL A 62 -12.42 25.41 -8.54
C VAL A 62 -13.82 26.00 -8.39
N HIS A 63 -14.48 25.73 -7.26
CA HIS A 63 -15.80 26.26 -6.94
C HIS A 63 -15.72 27.63 -6.28
#